data_AF-A0A0M0K0H9-F1
#
_entry.id   AF-A0A0M0K0H9-F1
#
_cell.length_a   1.000
_cell.length_b   1.000
_cell.length_c   1.000
_cell.angle_alpha   90.00
_cell.angle_beta   90.00
_cell.angle_gamma   90.00
#
_symmetry.space_group_name_H-M   'P 1'
#
loop_
_entity.id
_entity.type
_entity.pdbx_description
1 polymer ?
#
loop_
_entity_poly.entity_id
_entity_poly.type
_entity_poly.pdbx_seq_one_letter_code
_entity_poly.pdbx_strand_id
1 'polypeptide(L)'
;MGYSWSTPGVGAIWDPLGLAKTPAKFERLRYVEVKHGRIAMLAVLGHLTAGSGARFPGELANSVKFTSIEGTGFAALSKLSPADIGLIVFAVGFLELRVMKETVKGEFPGDLRNGLFKEGWDAYSEMDKDRKINIELNNGRAAMMGITGMMMHEMLGVSPYFPQTPGPW
;
A
#
# COMPACT_ATOMS: atom_id res chain seq x y z
N MET A 1 -23.67 10.51 17.16
CA MET A 1 -23.83 10.26 15.71
C MET A 1 -22.42 10.07 15.16
N GLY A 2 -21.92 8.83 15.16
CA GLY A 2 -20.58 8.53 14.66
C GLY A 2 -20.65 8.29 13.16
N TYR A 3 -19.84 8.99 12.37
CA TYR A 3 -19.78 8.77 10.91
C TYR A 3 -19.35 7.32 10.62
N SER A 4 -19.82 6.71 9.52
CA SER A 4 -19.56 5.28 9.23
C SER A 4 -18.08 4.91 9.13
N TRP A 5 -17.22 5.85 8.71
CA TRP A 5 -15.76 5.72 8.67
C TRP A 5 -15.07 5.83 10.04
N SER A 6 -15.80 6.25 11.07
CA SER A 6 -15.31 6.36 12.45
C SER A 6 -15.45 5.06 13.25
N THR A 7 -16.27 4.12 12.78
CA THR A 7 -16.45 2.79 13.37
C THR A 7 -15.73 1.74 12.51
N PRO A 8 -14.51 1.32 12.87
CA PRO A 8 -13.77 0.32 12.09
C PRO A 8 -14.41 -1.07 12.23
N GLY A 9 -15.22 -1.49 11.25
CA GLY A 9 -15.79 -2.85 11.18
C GLY A 9 -16.53 -3.32 12.45
N VAL A 10 -16.83 -4.62 12.53
CA VAL A 10 -17.68 -5.28 13.56
C VAL A 10 -16.98 -5.37 14.95
N GLY A 11 -15.97 -4.53 15.23
CA GLY A 11 -15.15 -4.61 16.43
C GLY A 11 -15.17 -3.34 17.29
N ALA A 12 -14.86 -3.50 18.58
CA ALA A 12 -14.62 -2.38 19.49
C ALA A 12 -13.42 -1.53 19.02
N ILE A 13 -13.44 -0.23 19.31
CA ILE A 13 -12.34 0.68 19.03
C ILE A 13 -11.07 0.19 19.74
N TRP A 14 -10.05 -0.19 18.96
CA TRP A 14 -8.75 -0.63 19.48
C TRP A 14 -7.77 0.54 19.56
N ASP A 15 -7.76 1.24 20.70
CA ASP A 15 -6.81 2.34 20.98
C ASP A 15 -6.14 2.14 22.36
N PRO A 16 -5.17 1.21 22.47
CA PRO A 16 -4.48 0.96 23.74
C PRO A 16 -3.58 2.14 24.18
N LEU A 17 -3.19 3.02 23.26
CA LEU A 17 -2.30 4.16 23.52
C LEU A 17 -3.05 5.49 23.71
N GLY A 18 -4.36 5.50 23.53
CA GLY A 18 -5.20 6.70 23.66
C GLY A 18 -4.79 7.82 22.69
N LEU A 19 -4.41 7.49 21.45
CA LEU A 19 -3.93 8.47 20.49
C LEU A 19 -5.05 9.27 19.83
N ALA A 20 -6.26 8.70 19.74
CA ALA A 20 -7.40 9.24 19.01
C ALA A 20 -8.37 10.07 19.87
N LYS A 21 -7.82 10.93 20.76
CA LYS A 21 -8.63 11.72 21.71
C LYS A 21 -9.41 12.89 21.09
N THR A 22 -9.00 13.39 19.94
CA THR A 22 -9.60 14.58 19.29
C THR A 22 -10.04 14.23 17.87
N PRO A 23 -11.22 14.69 17.40
CA PRO A 23 -11.72 14.40 16.05
C PRO A 23 -10.73 14.75 14.94
N ALA A 24 -10.12 15.93 14.98
CA ALA A 24 -9.13 16.36 13.98
C ALA A 24 -7.88 15.47 13.95
N LYS A 25 -7.46 14.95 15.11
CA LYS A 25 -6.33 14.02 15.20
C LYS A 25 -6.71 12.66 14.64
N PHE A 26 -7.93 12.20 14.91
CA PHE A 26 -8.44 10.95 14.37
C PHE A 26 -8.56 10.98 12.84
N GLU A 27 -9.08 12.06 12.26
CA GLU A 27 -9.15 12.25 10.80
C GLU A 27 -7.77 12.18 10.14
N ARG A 28 -6.78 12.85 10.74
CA ARG A 28 -5.39 12.78 10.26
C ARG A 28 -4.82 11.37 10.39
N LEU A 29 -5.03 10.70 11.53
CA LEU A 29 -4.53 9.33 11.74
C LEU A 29 -5.17 8.35 10.74
N ARG A 30 -6.47 8.50 10.47
CA ARG A 30 -7.18 7.71 9.47
C ARG A 30 -6.61 7.94 8.06
N TYR A 31 -6.40 9.19 7.67
CA TYR A 31 -5.79 9.54 6.37
C TYR A 31 -4.40 8.90 6.22
N VAL A 32 -3.57 9.01 7.26
CA VAL A 32 -2.22 8.44 7.29
C VAL A 32 -2.27 6.91 7.22
N GLU A 33 -3.17 6.27 7.95
CA GLU A 33 -3.37 4.81 7.95
C GLU A 33 -3.77 4.31 6.54
N VAL A 34 -4.73 4.95 5.89
CA VAL A 34 -5.15 4.61 4.53
C VAL A 34 -4.00 4.76 3.54
N LYS A 35 -3.22 5.84 3.64
CA LYS A 35 -2.07 6.07 2.77
C LYS A 35 -1.00 4.97 2.92
N HIS A 36 -0.63 4.61 4.16
CA HIS A 36 0.33 3.53 4.39
C HIS A 36 -0.24 2.17 3.96
N GLY A 37 -1.52 1.92 4.19
CA GLY A 37 -2.21 0.72 3.74
C GLY A 37 -2.16 0.55 2.21
N ARG A 38 -2.44 1.60 1.44
CA ARG A 38 -2.38 1.58 -0.03
C ARG A 38 -0.96 1.31 -0.55
N ILE A 39 0.04 1.96 0.04
CA ILE A 39 1.45 1.74 -0.31
C ILE A 39 1.84 0.29 0.00
N ALA A 40 1.45 -0.23 1.17
CA ALA A 40 1.74 -1.60 1.56
C ALA A 40 1.06 -2.64 0.65
N MET A 41 -0.20 -2.42 0.26
CA MET A 41 -0.91 -3.30 -0.67
C MET A 41 -0.19 -3.38 -2.04
N LEU A 42 0.25 -2.24 -2.59
CA LEU A 42 1.02 -2.21 -3.83
C LEU A 42 2.41 -2.83 -3.67
N ALA A 43 3.07 -2.65 -2.52
CA ALA A 43 4.35 -3.25 -2.23
C ALA A 43 4.27 -4.78 -2.17
N VAL A 44 3.23 -5.33 -1.50
CA VAL A 44 2.99 -6.78 -1.46
C VAL A 44 2.74 -7.33 -2.86
N LEU A 45 1.87 -6.67 -3.65
CA LEU A 45 1.60 -7.07 -5.03
C LEU A 45 2.89 -7.09 -5.86
N GLY A 46 3.67 -6.01 -5.82
CA GLY A 46 4.93 -5.89 -6.55
C GLY A 46 5.96 -6.95 -6.15
N HIS A 47 6.06 -7.24 -4.85
CA HIS A 47 6.98 -8.26 -4.32
C HIS A 47 6.59 -9.68 -4.74
N LEU A 48 5.29 -9.98 -4.78
CA LEU A 48 4.77 -11.27 -5.25
C LEU A 48 4.93 -11.43 -6.77
N THR A 49 4.63 -10.39 -7.56
CA THR A 49 4.83 -10.44 -9.02
C THR A 49 6.30 -10.53 -9.42
N ALA A 50 7.18 -9.86 -8.68
CA ALA A 50 8.62 -9.99 -8.89
C ALA A 50 9.11 -11.40 -8.49
N GLY A 51 8.49 -12.00 -7.48
CA GLY A 51 8.78 -13.34 -6.95
C GLY A 51 8.33 -14.48 -7.84
N SER A 52 7.22 -14.29 -8.57
CA SER A 52 6.76 -15.27 -9.56
C SER A 52 7.62 -15.32 -10.83
N GLY A 53 8.61 -14.44 -10.95
CA GLY A 53 9.47 -14.35 -12.14
C GLY A 53 8.87 -13.54 -13.29
N ALA A 54 7.71 -12.90 -13.10
CA ALA A 54 7.15 -12.01 -14.10
C ALA A 54 7.99 -10.73 -14.22
N ARG A 55 8.82 -10.65 -15.26
CA ARG A 55 9.71 -9.52 -15.53
C ARG A 55 9.32 -8.85 -16.84
N PHE A 56 9.46 -7.52 -16.88
CA PHE A 56 9.25 -6.76 -18.10
C PHE A 56 10.31 -7.13 -19.15
N PRO A 57 9.95 -7.17 -20.45
CA PRO A 57 10.93 -7.29 -21.51
C PRO A 57 11.72 -5.98 -21.63
N GLY A 58 13.04 -6.06 -21.68
CA GLY A 58 13.92 -4.91 -21.91
C GLY A 58 15.12 -4.83 -20.98
N GLU A 59 15.83 -3.71 -21.09
CA GLU A 59 17.02 -3.39 -20.31
C GLU A 59 16.80 -2.09 -19.53
N LEU A 60 17.39 -2.03 -18.35
CA LEU A 60 17.59 -0.78 -17.61
C LEU A 60 18.54 0.13 -18.39
N ALA A 61 18.54 1.42 -18.03
CA ALA A 61 19.46 2.41 -18.59
C ALA A 61 20.95 2.01 -18.48
N ASN A 62 21.29 1.10 -17.56
CA ASN A 62 22.65 0.58 -17.36
C ASN A 62 22.92 -0.74 -18.12
N SER A 63 22.12 -1.07 -19.14
CA SER A 63 22.20 -2.33 -19.91
C SER A 63 22.00 -3.61 -19.09
N VAL A 64 21.38 -3.50 -17.90
CA VAL A 64 20.99 -4.66 -17.09
C VAL A 64 19.60 -5.12 -17.52
N LYS A 65 19.46 -6.38 -17.95
CA LYS A 65 18.15 -6.93 -18.31
C LYS A 65 17.27 -7.08 -17.08
N PHE A 66 15.98 -6.76 -17.20
CA PHE A 66 15.03 -7.00 -16.11
C PHE A 66 14.92 -8.48 -15.73
N THR A 67 15.26 -9.37 -16.66
CA THR A 67 15.30 -10.82 -16.44
C THR A 67 16.52 -11.30 -15.67
N SER A 68 17.62 -10.53 -15.63
CA SER A 68 18.87 -10.91 -14.95
C SER A 68 18.95 -10.43 -13.50
N ILE A 69 17.93 -9.73 -12.99
CA ILE A 69 17.89 -9.33 -11.58
C ILE A 69 17.44 -10.55 -10.76
N GLU A 70 18.40 -11.33 -10.28
CA GLU A 70 18.16 -12.46 -9.38
C GLU A 70 17.84 -11.96 -7.97
N GLY A 71 16.73 -12.44 -7.40
CA GLY A 71 16.22 -12.02 -6.09
C GLY A 71 15.04 -11.04 -6.16
N THR A 72 14.32 -10.96 -5.05
CA THR A 72 13.21 -10.02 -4.80
C THR A 72 13.56 -9.11 -3.63
N GLY A 73 12.94 -7.93 -3.55
CA GLY A 73 13.13 -7.02 -2.40
C GLY A 73 14.45 -6.24 -2.42
N PHE A 74 15.21 -6.29 -1.33
CA PHE A 74 16.46 -5.55 -1.14
C PHE A 74 17.55 -5.97 -2.12
N ALA A 75 17.61 -7.25 -2.49
CA ALA A 75 18.54 -7.73 -3.52
C ALA A 75 18.32 -7.01 -4.86
N ALA A 76 17.06 -6.80 -5.26
CA ALA A 76 16.72 -6.08 -6.49
C ALA A 76 17.05 -4.57 -6.39
N LEU A 77 16.84 -3.96 -5.22
CA LEU A 77 17.15 -2.55 -4.98
C LEU A 77 18.65 -2.27 -5.10
N SER A 78 19.50 -3.20 -4.65
CA SER A 78 20.98 -3.06 -4.74
C SER A 78 21.54 -3.07 -6.16
N LYS A 79 20.77 -3.55 -7.14
CA LYS A 79 21.17 -3.62 -8.56
C LYS A 79 20.80 -2.35 -9.34
N LEU A 80 20.01 -1.45 -8.76
CA LEU A 80 19.62 -0.20 -9.40
C LEU A 80 20.74 0.83 -9.28
N SER A 81 20.94 1.66 -10.31
CA SER A 81 21.86 2.79 -10.19
C SER A 81 21.26 3.88 -9.29
N PRO A 82 22.10 4.74 -8.69
CA PRO A 82 21.61 5.91 -7.96
C PRO A 82 20.71 6.83 -8.80
N ALA A 83 20.93 6.90 -10.12
CA ALA A 83 20.10 7.68 -11.03
C ALA A 83 18.69 7.09 -11.19
N ASP A 84 18.58 5.76 -11.27
CA ASP A 84 17.27 5.07 -11.36
C ASP A 84 16.45 5.26 -10.09
N ILE A 85 17.10 5.13 -8.92
CA ILE A 85 16.47 5.40 -7.62
C ILE A 85 16.03 6.87 -7.53
N GLY A 86 16.88 7.79 -7.98
CA GLY A 86 16.56 9.23 -8.05
C GLY A 86 15.33 9.52 -8.91
N LEU A 87 15.20 8.86 -10.06
CA LEU A 87 14.04 9.00 -10.93
C LEU A 87 12.76 8.45 -10.28
N ILE A 88 12.83 7.29 -9.61
CA ILE A 88 11.69 6.71 -8.89
C ILE A 88 11.24 7.65 -7.76
N VAL A 89 12.17 8.13 -6.95
CA VAL A 89 11.87 9.05 -5.84
C VAL A 89 11.31 10.38 -6.36
N PHE A 90 11.85 10.91 -7.46
CA PHE A 90 11.32 12.11 -8.10
C PHE A 90 9.90 11.89 -8.62
N ALA A 91 9.65 10.78 -9.31
CA ALA A 91 8.31 10.45 -9.83
C ALA A 91 7.29 10.30 -8.70
N VAL A 92 7.62 9.57 -7.64
CA VAL A 92 6.75 9.42 -6.45
C VAL A 92 6.55 10.77 -5.75
N GLY A 93 7.61 11.56 -5.60
CA GLY A 93 7.52 12.91 -5.02
C GLY A 93 6.64 13.86 -5.84
N PHE A 94 6.73 13.79 -7.16
CA PHE A 94 5.85 14.55 -8.06
C PHE A 94 4.38 14.13 -7.92
N LEU A 95 4.11 12.82 -7.90
CA LEU A 95 2.75 12.29 -7.69
C LEU A 95 2.18 12.75 -6.36
N GLU A 96 2.96 12.70 -5.28
CA GLU A 96 2.53 13.16 -3.97
C GLU A 96 2.24 14.67 -3.91
N LEU A 97 3.13 15.49 -4.48
CA LEU A 97 3.02 16.94 -4.35
C LEU A 97 1.97 17.57 -5.25
N ARG A 98 1.65 16.93 -6.38
CA ARG A 98 0.78 17.50 -7.43
C ARG A 98 -0.50 16.72 -7.67
N VAL A 99 -0.46 15.39 -7.65
CA VAL A 99 -1.60 14.55 -8.07
C VAL A 99 -2.40 14.03 -6.87
N MET A 100 -1.72 13.51 -5.84
CA MET A 100 -2.34 12.94 -4.63
C MET A 100 -2.68 13.99 -3.57
N LYS A 101 -3.17 15.16 -4.01
CA LYS A 101 -3.74 16.18 -3.12
C LYS A 101 -5.26 16.21 -3.27
N GLU A 102 -5.93 16.27 -2.14
CA GLU A 102 -7.35 16.60 -2.08
C GLU A 102 -7.51 18.04 -2.58
N THR A 103 -7.89 18.17 -3.86
CA THR A 103 -8.16 19.47 -4.49
C THR A 103 -9.63 19.88 -4.24
N VAL A 104 -10.49 18.88 -4.03
CA VAL A 104 -11.88 19.02 -3.61
C VAL A 104 -12.02 18.32 -2.25
N LYS A 105 -12.82 18.89 -1.34
CA LYS A 105 -13.06 18.29 -0.02
C LYS A 105 -13.68 16.89 -0.21
N GLY A 106 -12.94 15.86 0.14
CA GLY A 106 -13.37 14.46 0.06
C GLY A 106 -14.52 14.16 1.02
N GLU A 107 -15.35 13.17 0.67
CA GLU A 107 -16.45 12.70 1.54
C GLU A 107 -15.93 11.92 2.76
N PHE A 108 -14.72 11.38 2.66
CA PHE A 108 -14.02 10.64 3.71
C PHE A 108 -12.51 10.89 3.63
N PRO A 109 -11.77 10.76 4.75
CA PRO A 109 -10.31 10.93 4.76
C PRO A 109 -9.63 9.92 3.83
N GLY A 110 -8.91 10.42 2.82
CA GLY A 110 -8.19 9.59 1.84
C GLY A 110 -8.92 9.45 0.51
N ASP A 111 -9.99 10.22 0.29
CA ASP A 111 -10.65 10.35 -1.00
C ASP A 111 -9.85 11.25 -1.96
N LEU A 112 -9.08 10.62 -2.84
CA LEU A 112 -8.28 11.31 -3.86
C LEU A 112 -8.97 11.33 -5.23
N ARG A 113 -10.27 10.99 -5.31
CA ARG A 113 -10.97 10.88 -6.58
C ARG A 113 -11.14 12.23 -7.27
N ASN A 114 -11.09 13.34 -6.53
CA ASN A 114 -11.13 14.70 -7.07
C ASN A 114 -12.28 14.90 -8.10
N GLY A 115 -13.43 14.26 -7.89
CA GLY A 115 -14.60 14.30 -8.77
C GLY A 115 -14.60 13.29 -9.93
N LEU A 116 -13.52 12.56 -10.16
CA LEU A 116 -13.47 11.43 -11.11
C LEU A 116 -14.20 10.22 -10.53
N PHE A 117 -14.92 9.48 -11.38
CA PHE A 117 -15.71 8.30 -10.99
C PHE A 117 -16.82 8.55 -9.96
N LYS A 118 -17.26 9.81 -9.80
CA LYS A 118 -18.33 10.19 -8.86
C LYS A 118 -19.65 9.46 -9.15
N GLU A 119 -20.03 9.38 -10.42
CA GLU A 119 -21.26 8.70 -10.87
C GLU A 119 -21.28 7.20 -10.51
N GLY A 120 -20.14 6.52 -10.63
CA GLY A 120 -20.01 5.11 -10.24
C GLY A 120 -20.00 4.90 -8.72
N TRP A 121 -19.59 5.90 -7.95
CA TRP A 121 -19.63 5.83 -6.49
C TRP A 121 -21.00 6.12 -5.92
N ASP A 122 -21.67 7.15 -6.44
CA ASP A 122 -22.99 7.60 -6.00
C ASP A 122 -24.06 6.54 -6.30
N ALA A 123 -23.81 5.65 -7.27
CA ALA A 123 -24.66 4.51 -7.58
C ALA A 123 -24.63 3.38 -6.54
N TYR A 124 -23.64 3.33 -5.63
CA TYR A 124 -23.59 2.30 -4.59
C TYR A 124 -24.50 2.63 -3.41
N SER A 125 -25.06 1.58 -2.80
CA SER A 125 -25.76 1.72 -1.52
C SER A 125 -24.79 2.17 -0.41
N GLU A 126 -25.27 2.90 0.59
CA GLU A 126 -24.44 3.34 1.72
C GLU A 126 -23.79 2.16 2.46
N MET A 127 -24.52 1.03 2.58
CA MET A 127 -23.97 -0.20 3.16
C MET A 127 -22.81 -0.78 2.32
N ASP A 128 -22.89 -0.71 0.99
CA ASP A 128 -21.82 -1.20 0.11
C ASP A 128 -20.58 -0.30 0.15
N LYS A 129 -20.78 1.02 0.24
CA LYS A 129 -19.69 1.99 0.42
C LYS A 129 -18.93 1.69 1.71
N ASP A 130 -19.64 1.54 2.83
CA ASP A 130 -19.05 1.23 4.12
C ASP A 130 -18.32 -0.11 4.12
N ARG A 131 -18.91 -1.13 3.49
CA ARG A 131 -18.28 -2.43 3.32
C ARG A 131 -16.96 -2.33 2.55
N LYS A 132 -16.95 -1.63 1.41
CA LYS A 132 -15.76 -1.49 0.55
C LYS A 132 -14.64 -0.72 1.25
N ILE A 133 -14.98 0.36 1.96
CA ILE A 133 -14.03 1.14 2.76
C ILE A 133 -13.41 0.27 3.87
N ASN A 134 -14.23 -0.52 4.57
CA ASN A 134 -13.73 -1.42 5.61
C ASN A 134 -12.84 -2.54 5.04
N ILE A 135 -13.17 -3.07 3.86
CA ILE A 135 -12.33 -4.06 3.15
C ILE A 135 -10.99 -3.45 2.79
N GLU A 136 -10.97 -2.25 2.19
CA GLU A 136 -9.73 -1.54 1.86
C GLU A 136 -8.85 -1.33 3.09
N LEU A 137 -9.46 -0.87 4.19
CA LEU A 137 -8.75 -0.62 5.44
C LEU A 137 -8.15 -1.90 6.03
N ASN A 138 -8.92 -2.97 6.10
CA ASN A 138 -8.46 -4.24 6.69
C ASN A 138 -7.40 -4.92 5.82
N ASN A 139 -7.54 -4.85 4.48
CA ASN A 139 -6.50 -5.31 3.57
C ASN A 139 -5.22 -4.47 3.70
N GLY A 140 -5.34 -3.15 3.86
CA GLY A 140 -4.22 -2.26 4.15
C GLY A 140 -3.50 -2.64 5.45
N ARG A 141 -4.23 -2.91 6.53
CA ARG A 141 -3.68 -3.36 7.82
C ARG A 141 -2.94 -4.68 7.69
N ALA A 142 -3.53 -5.66 7.02
CA ALA A 142 -2.90 -6.95 6.77
C ALA A 142 -1.64 -6.80 5.91
N ALA A 143 -1.69 -5.97 4.86
CA ALA A 143 -0.56 -5.73 3.98
C ALA A 143 0.62 -5.05 4.68
N MET A 144 0.37 -4.10 5.60
CA MET A 144 1.42 -3.46 6.40
C MET A 144 2.21 -4.47 7.25
N MET A 145 1.50 -5.42 7.87
CA MET A 145 2.14 -6.52 8.60
C MET A 145 2.85 -7.49 7.66
N GLY A 146 2.25 -7.79 6.50
CA GLY A 146 2.81 -8.69 5.50
C GLY A 146 4.14 -8.19 4.91
N ILE A 147 4.21 -6.93 4.48
CA ILE A 147 5.45 -6.37 3.92
C ILE A 147 6.55 -6.26 4.97
N THR A 148 6.21 -5.92 6.21
CA THR A 148 7.16 -5.88 7.31
C THR A 148 7.71 -7.28 7.60
N GLY A 149 6.85 -8.30 7.60
CA GLY A 149 7.26 -9.71 7.71
C GLY A 149 8.22 -10.12 6.59
N MET A 150 7.89 -9.79 5.34
CA MET A 150 8.75 -10.06 4.17
C MET A 150 10.12 -9.38 4.29
N MET A 151 10.16 -8.10 4.68
CA MET A 151 11.41 -7.36 4.88
C MET A 151 12.27 -7.97 5.99
N MET A 152 11.67 -8.37 7.11
CA MET A 152 12.39 -9.00 8.22
C MET A 152 12.93 -10.38 7.82
N HIS A 153 12.14 -11.18 7.12
CA HIS A 153 12.57 -12.50 6.64
C HIS A 153 13.76 -12.38 5.69
N GLU A 154 13.71 -11.43 4.74
CA GLU A 154 14.82 -11.17 3.81
C GLU A 154 16.08 -10.73 4.56
N MET A 155 15.96 -9.84 5.56
CA MET A 155 17.09 -9.38 6.37
C MET A 155 17.72 -10.50 7.21
N LEU A 156 16.91 -11.46 7.67
CA LEU A 156 17.38 -12.65 8.38
C LEU A 156 17.98 -13.72 7.45
N GLY A 157 17.97 -13.49 6.13
CA GLY A 157 18.50 -14.43 5.14
C GLY A 157 17.59 -15.63 4.89
N VAL A 158 16.31 -15.57 5.32
CA VAL A 158 15.30 -16.59 5.09
C VAL A 158 14.41 -16.15 3.92
N SER A 159 13.76 -17.09 3.24
CA SER A 159 12.82 -16.72 2.18
C SER A 159 11.73 -15.78 2.73
N PRO A 160 11.44 -14.68 2.02
CA PRO A 160 10.34 -13.77 2.38
C PRO A 160 8.96 -14.42 2.21
N TYR A 161 8.86 -15.55 1.52
CA TYR A 161 7.60 -16.25 1.27
C TYR A 161 7.34 -17.33 2.33
N PHE A 162 6.29 -17.14 3.13
CA PHE A 162 5.85 -18.09 4.16
C PHE A 162 4.33 -18.28 4.10
N PRO A 163 3.79 -19.50 4.24
CA PRO A 163 4.49 -20.79 4.28
C PRO A 163 5.04 -21.19 2.90
N GLN A 164 6.20 -21.83 2.89
CA GLN A 164 6.72 -22.46 1.67
C GLN A 164 5.96 -23.77 1.43
N THR A 165 5.71 -24.12 0.18
CA THR A 165 5.37 -25.51 -0.15
C THR A 165 6.53 -26.38 0.32
N PRO A 166 6.28 -27.51 1.01
CA PRO A 166 7.35 -28.46 1.32
C PRO A 166 8.12 -28.77 0.04
N GLY A 167 9.45 -28.68 0.09
CA GLY A 167 10.28 -29.14 -1.02
C GLY A 167 9.98 -30.62 -1.32
N PRO A 168 10.24 -31.10 -2.54
CA PRO A 168 10.16 -32.54 -2.80
C PRO A 168 11.10 -33.26 -1.82
N TRP A 169 10.54 -34.23 -1.10
CA TRP A 169 11.25 -35.14 -0.20
C TRP A 169 12.37 -35.89 -0.92
#